data_AF-A0AA40VUS6-F1
#
_entry.id   AF-A0AA40VUS6-F1
#
_cell.length_a   1.000
_cell.length_b   1.000
_cell.length_c   1.000
_cell.angle_alpha   90.00
_cell.angle_beta   90.00
_cell.angle_gamma   90.00
#
_symmetry.space_group_name_H-M   'P 1'
#
loop_
_entity.id
_entity.type
_entity.pdbx_description
1 polymer ?
#
loop_
_entity_poly.entity_id
_entity_poly.type
_entity_poly.pdbx_seq_one_letter_code
_entity_poly.pdbx_strand_id
1 'polypeptide(L)' 'MEIILTTSEIRAILQGCQQTLRLIRSTTEYRQIERSQYFSTTNEVVLGDAIGTLNEIDEAIEEYESITQKVKV' A
#
# COMPACT_ATOMS: atom_id res chain seq x y z
N MET A 1 -18.96 -16.90 -0.24
CA MET A 1 -18.38 -16.76 -1.59
C MET A 1 -16.94 -16.38 -1.39
N GLU A 2 -16.01 -17.24 -1.79
CA GLU A 2 -14.57 -16.96 -1.70
C GLU A 2 -14.15 -16.27 -2.99
N ILE A 3 -13.47 -15.12 -2.87
CA ILE A 3 -12.95 -14.39 -4.02
C ILE A 3 -11.54 -14.92 -4.27
N ILE A 4 -11.30 -15.45 -5.46
CA ILE A 4 -9.98 -15.90 -5.89
C ILE A 4 -9.38 -14.79 -6.75
N LEU A 5 -8.25 -14.24 -6.32
CA LEU A 5 -7.48 -13.25 -7.06
C LEU A 5 -6.15 -13.86 -7.48
N THR A 6 -5.73 -13.58 -8.70
CA THR A 6 -4.36 -13.83 -9.17
C THR A 6 -3.38 -12.86 -8.51
N THR A 7 -2.10 -13.21 -8.51
CA THR A 7 -1.06 -12.33 -7.96
C THR A 7 -1.04 -10.95 -8.64
N SER A 8 -1.21 -10.91 -9.96
CA SER A 8 -1.29 -9.65 -10.71
C SER A 8 -2.49 -8.79 -10.31
N GLU A 9 -3.65 -9.41 -10.04
CA GLU A 9 -4.83 -8.69 -9.53
C GLU A 9 -4.60 -8.16 -8.11
N ILE A 10 -3.95 -8.94 -7.24
CA ILE A 10 -3.58 -8.49 -5.89
C ILE A 10 -2.64 -7.28 -5.97
N ARG A 11 -1.57 -7.36 -6.78
CA ARG A 11 -0.62 -6.25 -6.97
C ARG A 11 -1.30 -5.00 -7.54
N ALA A 12 -2.16 -5.16 -8.55
CA ALA A 12 -2.89 -4.05 -9.14
C ALA A 12 -3.77 -3.31 -8.12
N ILE A 13 -4.42 -4.05 -7.21
CA ILE A 13 -5.20 -3.46 -6.11
C ILE A 13 -4.29 -2.69 -5.14
N LEU A 14 -3.18 -3.29 -4.70
CA LEU A 14 -2.23 -2.65 -3.78
C LEU A 14 -1.65 -1.36 -4.37
N GLN A 15 -1.26 -1.40 -5.64
CA GLN A 15 -0.76 -0.24 -6.38
C GLN A 15 -1.83 0.85 -6.53
N GLY A 16 -3.08 0.47 -6.82
CA GLY A 16 -4.22 1.38 -6.83
C GLY A 16 -4.43 2.07 -5.49
N CYS A 17 -4.44 1.31 -4.38
CA CYS A 17 -4.51 1.86 -3.03
C CYS A 17 -3.35 2.85 -2.77
N GLN A 18 -2.13 2.47 -3.12
CA GLN A 18 -0.95 3.31 -2.94
C GLN A 18 -1.08 4.65 -3.69
N GLN A 19 -1.57 4.63 -4.94
CA GLN A 19 -1.80 5.83 -5.74
C GLN A 19 -2.89 6.72 -5.14
N THR A 20 -4.01 6.14 -4.70
CA THR A 20 -5.09 6.91 -4.05
C THR A 20 -4.62 7.55 -2.75
N LEU A 21 -3.83 6.83 -1.93
CA LEU A 21 -3.28 7.40 -0.70
C LEU A 21 -2.26 8.52 -0.97
N ARG A 22 -1.40 8.35 -2.00
CA ARG A 22 -0.49 9.42 -2.45
C ARG A 22 -1.27 10.66 -2.89
N LEU A 23 -2.37 10.50 -3.61
CA LEU A 23 -3.25 11.60 -3.99
C LEU A 23 -3.81 12.31 -2.76
N ILE A 24 -4.38 11.58 -1.80
CA ILE A 24 -4.91 12.17 -0.55
C ILE A 24 -3.80 12.94 0.18
N ARG A 25 -2.63 12.33 0.38
CA ARG A 25 -1.49 12.95 1.06
C ARG A 25 -0.96 14.20 0.35
N SER A 26 -1.14 14.29 -0.97
CA SER A 26 -0.76 15.46 -1.78
C SER A 26 -1.70 16.66 -1.60
N THR A 27 -2.90 16.46 -1.05
CA THR A 27 -3.86 17.56 -0.83
C THR A 27 -3.42 18.45 0.32
N THR A 28 -3.72 19.75 0.22
CA THR A 28 -3.47 20.69 1.32
C THR A 28 -4.35 20.40 2.53
N GLU A 29 -5.59 19.99 2.30
CA GLU A 29 -6.56 19.66 3.35
C GLU A 29 -6.06 18.50 4.24
N TYR A 30 -5.66 17.38 3.64
CA TYR A 30 -5.14 16.26 4.43
C TYR A 30 -3.84 16.62 5.18
N ARG A 31 -2.93 17.40 4.54
CA ARG A 31 -1.72 17.88 5.25
C ARG A 31 -2.04 18.76 6.45
N GLN A 32 -3.12 19.53 6.43
CA GLN A 32 -3.57 20.32 7.58
C GLN A 32 -4.14 19.42 8.67
N ILE A 33 -4.90 18.39 8.30
CA ILE A 33 -5.40 17.37 9.22
C ILE A 33 -4.22 16.67 9.91
N GLU A 34 -3.28 16.11 9.17
CA GLU A 34 -2.15 15.34 9.71
C GLU A 34 -1.21 16.17 10.60
N ARG A 35 -1.08 17.48 10.34
CA ARG A 35 -0.27 18.42 11.17
C ARG A 35 -1.01 18.95 12.39
N SER A 36 -2.30 18.67 12.53
CA SER A 36 -3.11 19.15 13.64
C SER A 36 -2.68 18.49 14.95
N GLN A 37 -2.61 19.26 16.03
CA GLN A 37 -2.41 18.72 17.39
C GLN A 37 -3.53 17.77 17.85
N TYR A 38 -4.69 17.79 17.16
CA TYR A 38 -5.83 16.93 17.45
C TYR A 38 -5.82 15.64 16.62
N PHE A 39 -4.89 15.50 15.67
CA PHE A 39 -4.75 14.30 14.88
C PHE A 39 -3.87 13.29 15.62
N SER A 40 -4.39 12.09 15.81
CA SER A 40 -3.67 10.95 16.36
C SER A 40 -4.24 9.66 15.79
N THR A 41 -3.40 8.64 15.72
CA THR A 41 -3.79 7.27 15.40
C THR A 41 -3.35 6.36 16.53
N THR A 42 -4.08 5.26 16.75
CA THR A 42 -3.84 4.34 17.88
C THR A 42 -2.43 3.76 17.90
N ASN A 43 -1.76 3.69 16.75
CA ASN A 43 -0.45 3.09 16.54
C ASN A 43 0.57 4.05 15.92
N GLU A 44 0.32 5.37 15.98
CA GLU A 44 1.20 6.42 15.42
C GLU A 44 1.46 6.31 13.91
N VAL A 45 0.72 5.47 13.20
CA VAL A 45 0.81 5.31 11.74
C VAL A 45 0.12 6.48 11.05
N VAL A 46 0.80 7.09 10.09
CA VAL A 46 0.25 8.12 9.20
C VAL A 46 0.16 7.62 7.75
N LEU A 47 -0.44 8.41 6.85
CA LEU A 47 -0.58 8.00 5.44
C LEU A 47 0.77 7.71 4.78
N GLY A 48 1.83 8.41 5.20
CA GLY A 48 3.19 8.12 4.75
C GLY A 48 3.62 6.68 5.02
N ASP A 49 3.38 6.19 6.23
CA ASP A 49 3.73 4.84 6.65
C ASP A 49 2.86 3.79 5.97
N ALA A 50 1.56 4.07 5.81
CA ALA A 50 0.65 3.18 5.07
C ALA A 50 1.08 3.02 3.60
N ILE A 51 1.51 4.10 2.94
CA ILE A 51 2.06 4.07 1.57
C ILE A 51 3.35 3.24 1.52
N GLY A 52 4.23 3.39 2.52
CA GLY A 52 5.46 2.61 2.63
C GLY A 52 5.18 1.12 2.80
N THR A 53 4.27 0.77 3.72
CA THR A 53 3.85 -0.61 3.99
C THR A 53 3.27 -1.27 2.74
N LEU A 54 2.41 -0.57 1.98
CA LEU A 54 1.88 -1.10 0.72
C LEU A 54 2.98 -1.35 -0.31
N ASN A 55 4.02 -0.50 -0.34
CA ASN A 55 5.17 -0.67 -1.23
C ASN A 55 5.98 -1.92 -0.86
N GLU A 56 6.28 -2.09 0.44
CA GLU A 56 7.01 -3.24 0.95
C GLU A 56 6.27 -4.56 0.66
N ILE A 57 4.93 -4.57 0.78
CA ILE A 57 4.12 -5.73 0.43
C ILE A 57 4.17 -6.01 -1.07
N ASP A 58 4.06 -4.99 -1.94
CA ASP A 58 4.14 -5.18 -3.40
C ASP A 58 5.51 -5.75 -3.81
N GLU A 59 6.60 -5.24 -3.23
CA GLU A 59 7.96 -5.73 -3.45
C GLU A 59 8.14 -7.17 -3.00
N ALA A 60 7.62 -7.55 -1.82
CA ALA A 60 7.67 -8.91 -1.33
C ALA A 60 6.89 -9.89 -2.24
N ILE A 61 5.76 -9.45 -2.78
CA ILE A 61 4.98 -10.26 -3.74
C ILE A 61 5.77 -10.42 -5.05
N GLU A 62 6.40 -9.36 -5.55
CA GLU A 62 7.23 -9.42 -6.75
C GLU A 62 8.41 -10.39 -6.58
N GLU A 63 9.08 -10.34 -5.42
CA GLU A 63 10.16 -11.28 -5.09
C GLU A 63 9.66 -12.73 -5.06
N TYR A 64 8.52 -12.97 -4.41
CA TYR A 64 7.87 -14.28 -4.38
C TYR A 64 7.57 -14.80 -5.80
N GLU A 65 7.01 -13.98 -6.68
CA GLU A 65 6.75 -14.36 -8.08
C GLU A 65 8.04 -14.68 -8.83
N SER A 66 9.10 -13.87 -8.66
CA SER A 66 10.39 -14.08 -9.31
C SER A 66 11.03 -15.41 -8.91
N ILE A 67 10.99 -15.75 -7.62
CA ILE A 67 11.53 -17.02 -7.09
C ILE A 67 10.70 -18.20 -7.62
N THR A 68 9.37 -18.13 -7.51
CA THR A 68 8.49 -19.24 -7.87
C THR A 68 8.40 -19.49 -9.38
N GLN A 69 8.60 -18.47 -10.22
CA GLN A 69 8.74 -18.65 -11.67
C GLN A 69 10.10 -19.26 -12.05
N LYS A 70 11.20 -18.90 -11.36
CA LYS A 70 12.54 -19.49 -11.60
C LYS A 70 12.63 -20.96 -11.21
N VAL A 71 11.88 -21.40 -10.20
CA VAL A 71 11.86 -22.81 -9.73
C VAL A 71 11.02 -23.72 -10.65
N LYS A 72 10.23 -23.15 -11.57
CA LYS A 72 9.42 -23.91 -12.55
C LYS A 72 10.17 -24.24 -13.86
N VAL A 73 11.48 -24.00 -13.94
CA VAL A 73 12.34 -24.32 -15.09
C VAL A 73 13.20 -25.55 -14.80
#